data_AF-A0A2V5RUT5-F1
#
_entry.id   AF-A0A2V5RUT5-F1
#
_cell.length_a   1.000
_cell.length_b   1.000
_cell.length_c   1.000
_cell.angle_alpha   90.00
_cell.angle_beta   90.00
_cell.angle_gamma   90.00
#
_symmetry.space_group_name_H-M   'P 1'
#
loop_
_entity.id
_entity.type
_entity.pdbx_description
1 polymer ?
#
loop_
_entity_poly.entity_id
_entity_poly.type
_entity_poly.pdbx_seq_one_letter_code
_entity_poly.pdbx_strand_id
1 'polypeptide(L)'
;MRRAAGRKGAATRTLRSARLAASSAESVATNQSLKDVAFYYPGPFWHSAGWIKNLLLFFDGVGLLVPSYMRGKPFELEPEMAHPLKREGLLHILEPETLVDRDATKQLATALSEVIASGALDPLGKKRTKFHELSWSRLGGYGDVELARMILEELKRRNLAKDSEDGVSIPMHPMVRALVLVLLSQILRPRGQDFGLNLSAATDRPELVGALRELLSLEAAPSAGQVVSLDFQTVSVDLTNVPLDEVLAFRKSHLAEHRKYATDVRRFVREMSLLSESERKAGTRCPYRRDSRNG
;
A
#
# COMPACT_ATOMS: atom_id res chain seq x y z
N MET A 1 -57.38 41.08 16.89
CA MET A 1 -56.46 40.25 16.06
C MET A 1 -55.04 40.81 16.15
N ARG A 2 -54.06 39.90 16.30
CA ARG A 2 -52.59 40.03 16.11
C ARG A 2 -51.77 40.85 17.14
N ARG A 3 -51.04 40.14 18.01
CA ARG A 3 -49.55 39.98 17.98
C ARG A 3 -49.05 39.33 19.28
N ALA A 4 -48.56 38.09 19.19
CA ALA A 4 -47.61 37.51 20.16
C ALA A 4 -46.97 36.21 19.61
N ALA A 5 -45.97 36.36 18.72
CA ALA A 5 -45.09 35.25 18.35
C ALA A 5 -43.75 35.83 17.87
N GLY A 6 -42.75 35.91 18.75
CA GLY A 6 -41.47 36.52 18.35
C GLY A 6 -40.26 36.31 19.26
N ARG A 7 -40.36 35.64 20.42
CA ARG A 7 -39.21 35.55 21.36
C ARG A 7 -38.65 34.16 21.65
N LYS A 8 -39.28 33.06 21.21
CA LYS A 8 -38.74 31.70 21.43
C LYS A 8 -37.80 31.17 20.34
N GLY A 9 -37.67 31.87 19.19
CA GLY A 9 -36.82 31.43 18.08
C GLY A 9 -35.34 31.85 18.18
N ALA A 10 -35.03 32.92 18.92
CA ALA A 10 -33.68 33.49 18.95
C ALA A 10 -32.73 32.70 19.86
N ALA A 11 -33.14 32.35 21.09
CA ALA A 11 -32.29 31.67 22.07
C ALA A 11 -31.88 30.25 21.62
N THR A 12 -32.79 29.51 20.97
CA THR A 12 -32.52 28.17 20.45
C THR A 12 -31.57 28.20 19.24
N ARG A 13 -31.57 29.31 18.48
CA ARG A 13 -30.71 29.48 17.32
C ARG A 13 -29.27 29.78 17.74
N THR A 14 -29.08 30.62 18.76
CA THR A 14 -27.75 30.99 19.29
C THR A 14 -27.02 29.81 19.93
N LEU A 15 -27.72 28.96 20.68
CA LEU A 15 -27.15 27.74 21.28
C LEU A 15 -26.79 26.69 20.22
N ARG A 16 -27.58 26.58 19.14
CA ARG A 16 -27.30 25.65 18.04
C ARG A 16 -26.11 26.11 17.19
N SER A 17 -25.95 27.41 16.96
CA SER A 17 -24.78 27.97 16.28
C SER A 17 -23.51 27.90 17.12
N ALA A 18 -23.59 28.08 18.45
CA ALA A 18 -22.43 27.90 19.33
C ALA A 18 -21.98 26.43 19.42
N ARG A 19 -22.93 25.48 19.42
CA ARG A 19 -22.63 24.04 19.42
C ARG A 19 -22.10 23.54 18.07
N LEU A 20 -22.58 24.12 16.96
CA LEU A 20 -22.03 23.87 15.62
C LEU A 20 -20.63 24.48 15.46
N ALA A 21 -20.39 25.68 16.00
CA ALA A 21 -19.07 26.31 16.00
C ALA A 21 -18.08 25.58 16.91
N ALA A 22 -18.50 25.07 18.07
CA ALA A 22 -17.68 24.24 18.94
C ALA A 22 -17.39 22.86 18.33
N SER A 23 -18.38 22.22 17.67
CA SER A 23 -18.18 20.98 16.90
C SER A 23 -17.28 21.19 15.68
N SER A 24 -17.34 22.37 15.04
CA SER A 24 -16.44 22.76 13.96
C SER A 24 -15.04 23.04 14.49
N ALA A 25 -14.90 23.68 15.65
CA ALA A 25 -13.61 23.94 16.30
C ALA A 25 -12.95 22.66 16.85
N GLU A 26 -13.72 21.71 17.39
CA GLU A 26 -13.22 20.37 17.76
C GLU A 26 -12.82 19.54 16.53
N SER A 27 -13.54 19.67 15.41
CA SER A 27 -13.17 19.00 14.15
C SER A 27 -11.94 19.64 13.47
N VAL A 28 -11.66 20.92 13.75
CA VAL A 28 -10.49 21.64 13.25
C VAL A 28 -9.24 21.38 14.12
N ALA A 29 -9.41 20.89 15.36
CA ALA A 29 -8.31 20.68 16.31
C ALA A 29 -7.62 19.30 16.22
N THR A 30 -7.96 18.43 15.26
CA THR A 30 -7.29 17.12 15.09
C THR A 30 -7.00 16.76 13.64
N ASN A 31 -6.69 17.73 12.79
CA ASN A 31 -6.26 17.44 11.42
C ASN A 31 -4.75 17.18 11.35
N GLN A 32 -4.26 16.22 12.16
CA GLN A 32 -2.98 15.58 11.82
C GLN A 32 -3.27 14.72 10.59
N SER A 33 -2.84 15.17 9.41
CA SER A 33 -2.87 14.33 8.22
C SER A 33 -2.14 13.04 8.53
N LEU A 34 -2.80 11.90 8.37
CA LEU A 34 -2.21 10.58 8.59
C LEU A 34 -0.90 10.45 7.80
N LYS A 35 0.11 9.78 8.37
CA LYS A 35 1.36 9.54 7.65
C LYS A 35 1.11 8.59 6.49
N ASP A 36 1.45 8.99 5.28
CA ASP A 36 1.28 8.14 4.10
C ASP A 36 2.43 7.13 4.03
N VAL A 37 2.12 5.84 4.16
CA VAL A 37 3.12 4.78 4.30
C VAL A 37 2.99 3.78 3.17
N ALA A 38 4.10 3.51 2.49
CA ALA A 38 4.18 2.44 1.50
C ALA A 38 4.12 1.09 2.19
N PHE A 39 3.00 0.39 2.03
CA PHE A 39 2.78 -0.92 2.64
C PHE A 39 3.30 -2.03 1.74
N TYR A 40 4.47 -2.56 2.08
CA TYR A 40 5.20 -3.51 1.27
C TYR A 40 4.59 -4.91 1.28
N TYR A 41 4.53 -5.53 0.11
CA TYR A 41 4.25 -6.96 -0.09
C TYR A 41 5.12 -7.50 -1.24
N PRO A 42 5.37 -8.83 -1.36
CA PRO A 42 4.85 -9.97 -0.59
C PRO A 42 5.87 -10.62 0.35
N GLY A 43 6.98 -9.94 0.65
CA GLY A 43 8.00 -10.43 1.58
C GLY A 43 7.75 -9.95 3.02
N PRO A 44 8.32 -10.63 4.04
CA PRO A 44 8.48 -10.04 5.37
C PRO A 44 9.45 -8.85 5.38
N PHE A 45 10.23 -8.68 4.31
CA PHE A 45 11.10 -7.55 4.00
C PHE A 45 11.22 -7.44 2.48
N TRP A 46 11.75 -6.32 1.99
CA TRP A 46 11.89 -6.01 0.57
C TRP A 46 12.84 -6.93 -0.19
N HIS A 47 12.66 -7.02 -1.50
CA HIS A 47 13.59 -7.70 -2.39
C HIS A 47 14.67 -6.75 -2.92
N SER A 48 14.32 -5.48 -3.14
CA SER A 48 15.21 -4.44 -3.67
C SER A 48 15.30 -3.24 -2.72
N ALA A 49 16.47 -3.08 -2.09
CA ALA A 49 16.78 -1.91 -1.27
C ALA A 49 16.74 -0.60 -2.09
N GLY A 50 17.17 -0.62 -3.35
CA GLY A 50 17.12 0.53 -4.25
C GLY A 50 15.70 1.03 -4.50
N TRP A 51 14.77 0.09 -4.70
CA TRP A 51 13.37 0.44 -4.87
C TRP A 51 12.76 1.04 -3.59
N ILE A 52 13.15 0.55 -2.41
CA ILE A 52 12.76 1.15 -1.13
C ILE A 52 13.27 2.58 -1.01
N LYS A 53 14.53 2.87 -1.39
CA LYS A 53 15.06 4.24 -1.38
C LYS A 53 14.20 5.18 -2.22
N ASN A 54 13.70 4.73 -3.37
CA ASN A 54 12.79 5.53 -4.20
C ASN A 54 11.48 5.83 -3.46
N LEU A 55 10.88 4.84 -2.79
CA LEU A 55 9.65 5.06 -2.01
C LEU A 55 9.81 6.14 -0.94
N LEU A 56 10.99 6.25 -0.33
CA LEU A 56 11.28 7.26 0.69
C LEU A 56 11.22 8.69 0.16
N LEU A 57 11.15 8.93 -1.15
CA LEU A 57 10.95 10.27 -1.69
C LEU A 57 9.46 10.63 -1.90
N PHE A 58 8.56 9.67 -1.70
CA PHE A 58 7.12 9.82 -1.95
C PHE A 58 6.30 9.54 -0.71
N PHE A 59 6.72 8.62 0.14
CA PHE A 59 6.00 8.22 1.35
C PHE A 59 6.66 8.77 2.63
N ASP A 60 5.86 8.90 3.68
CA ASP A 60 6.28 9.27 5.03
C ASP A 60 6.99 8.12 5.75
N GLY A 61 6.92 6.91 5.19
CA GLY A 61 7.63 5.73 5.65
C GLY A 61 7.28 4.49 4.82
N VAL A 62 7.81 3.35 5.26
CA VAL A 62 7.55 2.02 4.71
C VAL A 62 7.00 1.12 5.81
N GLY A 63 5.92 0.42 5.50
CA GLY A 63 5.25 -0.54 6.37
C GLY A 63 5.56 -1.96 5.96
N LEU A 64 5.95 -2.81 6.91
CA LEU A 64 6.15 -4.25 6.71
C LEU A 64 5.15 -5.02 7.57
N LEU A 65 4.38 -5.94 6.97
CA LEU A 65 3.54 -6.86 7.74
C LEU A 65 4.42 -8.03 8.22
N VAL A 66 4.88 -8.02 9.47
CA VAL A 66 5.83 -9.01 10.00
C VAL A 66 5.25 -9.69 11.25
N PRO A 67 5.08 -11.03 11.26
CA PRO A 67 4.67 -11.78 12.43
C PRO A 67 5.58 -11.50 13.61
N SER A 68 5.01 -11.51 14.81
CA SER A 68 5.73 -11.27 16.06
C SER A 68 7.00 -12.14 16.20
N TYR A 69 6.93 -13.42 15.87
CA TYR A 69 8.06 -14.36 15.92
C TYR A 69 9.16 -14.06 14.89
N MET A 70 8.87 -13.26 13.86
CA MET A 70 9.83 -12.82 12.83
C MET A 70 10.24 -11.36 12.99
N ARG A 71 9.84 -10.67 14.07
CA ARG A 71 10.02 -9.21 14.23
C ARG A 71 11.48 -8.74 14.08
N GLY A 72 12.45 -9.58 14.45
CA GLY A 72 13.88 -9.30 14.30
C GLY A 72 14.42 -9.49 12.87
N LYS A 73 13.74 -10.28 12.03
CA LYS A 73 14.25 -10.70 10.71
C LYS A 73 14.62 -9.55 9.78
N PRO A 74 13.83 -8.47 9.65
CA PRO A 74 14.25 -7.34 8.81
C PRO A 74 15.57 -6.72 9.26
N PHE A 75 15.86 -6.69 10.56
CA PHE A 75 17.10 -6.12 11.10
C PHE A 75 18.30 -7.07 10.98
N GLU A 76 18.05 -8.38 11.02
CA GLU A 76 19.09 -9.40 10.82
C GLU A 76 19.52 -9.49 9.35
N LEU A 77 18.55 -9.46 8.43
CA LEU A 77 18.79 -9.73 7.01
C LEU A 77 19.10 -8.47 6.20
N GLU A 78 18.55 -7.33 6.61
CA GLU A 78 18.71 -6.04 5.92
C GLU A 78 19.14 -4.92 6.90
N PRO A 79 20.20 -5.12 7.73
CA PRO A 79 20.57 -4.19 8.80
C PRO A 79 20.84 -2.77 8.30
N GLU A 80 21.50 -2.64 7.15
CA GLU A 80 21.89 -1.37 6.52
C GLU A 80 20.69 -0.51 6.10
N MET A 81 19.54 -1.14 5.85
CA MET A 81 18.29 -0.45 5.52
C MET A 81 17.39 -0.35 6.75
N ALA A 82 17.16 -1.46 7.45
CA ALA A 82 16.18 -1.53 8.52
C ALA A 82 16.56 -0.68 9.74
N HIS A 83 17.84 -0.68 10.17
CA HIS A 83 18.24 0.10 11.33
C HIS A 83 18.15 1.62 11.10
N PRO A 84 18.71 2.20 10.02
CA PRO A 84 18.58 3.63 9.77
C PRO A 84 17.12 4.07 9.61
N LEU A 85 16.30 3.32 8.85
CA LEU A 85 14.89 3.65 8.67
C LEU A 85 14.12 3.59 10.00
N LYS A 86 14.42 2.63 10.87
CA LYS A 86 13.80 2.56 12.19
C LYS A 86 14.18 3.75 13.08
N ARG A 87 15.47 4.15 13.09
CA ARG A 87 15.95 5.31 13.86
C ARG A 87 15.30 6.62 13.43
N GLU A 88 15.08 6.79 12.13
CA GLU A 88 14.43 7.97 11.56
C GLU A 88 12.89 7.92 11.64
N GLY A 89 12.31 6.86 12.22
CA GLY A 89 10.86 6.69 12.33
C GLY A 89 10.16 6.45 10.99
N LEU A 90 10.90 5.98 9.97
CA LEU A 90 10.43 5.69 8.62
C LEU A 90 10.08 4.22 8.41
N LEU A 91 10.49 3.30 9.31
CA LEU A 91 10.13 1.89 9.25
C LEU A 91 9.02 1.55 10.27
N HIS A 92 7.87 1.13 9.75
CA HIS A 92 6.72 0.69 10.51
C HIS A 92 6.60 -0.83 10.43
N ILE A 93 6.84 -1.52 11.55
CA ILE A 93 6.58 -2.96 11.65
C ILE A 93 5.13 -3.14 12.12
N LEU A 94 4.31 -3.74 11.28
CA LEU A 94 2.91 -4.03 11.51
C LEU A 94 2.76 -5.52 11.81
N GLU A 95 2.16 -5.85 12.94
CA GLU A 95 2.01 -7.25 13.36
C GLU A 95 0.66 -7.80 12.85
N PRO A 96 0.67 -8.89 12.06
CA PRO A 96 -0.56 -9.50 11.58
C PRO A 96 -1.42 -10.06 12.71
N GLU A 97 -0.83 -10.45 13.84
CA GLU A 97 -1.56 -10.91 15.03
C GLU A 97 -2.53 -9.86 15.59
N THR A 98 -2.26 -8.57 15.37
CA THR A 98 -3.15 -7.47 15.77
C THR A 98 -3.91 -6.87 14.60
N LEU A 99 -3.28 -6.76 13.43
CA LEU A 99 -3.83 -6.03 12.29
C LEU A 99 -4.83 -6.88 11.47
N VAL A 100 -4.65 -8.20 11.44
CA VAL A 100 -5.57 -9.13 10.76
C VAL A 100 -6.65 -9.57 11.73
N ASP A 101 -7.60 -8.66 11.98
CA ASP A 101 -8.74 -8.90 12.85
C ASP A 101 -9.81 -9.81 12.21
N ARG A 102 -10.92 -10.00 12.93
CA ARG A 102 -12.02 -10.85 12.49
C ARG A 102 -12.63 -10.41 11.16
N ASP A 103 -12.79 -9.11 10.93
CA ASP A 103 -13.41 -8.61 9.70
C ASP A 103 -12.43 -8.67 8.52
N ALA A 104 -11.14 -8.39 8.75
CA ALA A 104 -10.10 -8.61 7.76
C ALA A 104 -10.00 -10.09 7.38
N THR A 105 -10.10 -10.99 8.36
CA THR A 105 -10.11 -12.44 8.15
C THR A 105 -11.33 -12.87 7.31
N LYS A 106 -12.52 -12.34 7.60
CA LYS A 106 -13.73 -12.59 6.78
C LYS A 106 -13.56 -12.10 5.35
N GLN A 107 -13.07 -10.88 5.14
CA GLN A 107 -12.84 -10.34 3.80
C GLN A 107 -11.85 -11.19 3.02
N LEU A 108 -10.75 -11.62 3.67
CA LEU A 108 -9.77 -12.52 3.08
C LEU A 108 -10.39 -13.87 2.72
N ALA A 109 -11.14 -14.47 3.65
CA ALA A 109 -11.79 -15.76 3.45
C ALA A 109 -12.82 -15.71 2.31
N THR A 110 -13.64 -14.65 2.23
CA THR A 110 -14.58 -14.44 1.13
C THR A 110 -13.85 -14.36 -0.21
N ALA A 111 -12.86 -13.47 -0.33
CA ALA A 111 -12.11 -13.30 -1.58
C ALA A 111 -11.38 -14.59 -2.01
N LEU A 112 -10.76 -15.30 -1.07
CA LEU A 112 -10.13 -16.59 -1.36
C LEU A 112 -11.14 -17.67 -1.75
N SER A 113 -12.31 -17.71 -1.10
CA SER A 113 -13.36 -18.69 -1.41
C SER A 113 -13.91 -18.49 -2.82
N GLU A 114 -14.10 -17.24 -3.26
CA GLU A 114 -14.50 -16.93 -4.63
C GLU A 114 -13.47 -17.41 -5.65
N VAL A 115 -12.17 -17.18 -5.37
CA VAL A 115 -11.07 -17.65 -6.23
C VAL A 115 -10.95 -19.18 -6.24
N ILE A 116 -11.18 -19.84 -5.11
CA ILE A 116 -11.19 -21.30 -5.02
C ILE A 116 -12.37 -21.87 -5.80
N ALA A 117 -13.56 -21.29 -5.63
CA ALA A 117 -14.79 -21.74 -6.28
C ALA A 117 -14.77 -21.56 -7.81
N SER A 118 -14.01 -20.59 -8.33
CA SER A 118 -13.85 -20.40 -9.77
C SER A 118 -12.97 -21.47 -10.44
N GLY A 119 -12.26 -22.30 -9.66
CA GLY A 119 -11.32 -23.29 -10.17
C GLY A 119 -9.99 -22.70 -10.67
N ALA A 120 -9.77 -21.38 -10.51
CA ALA A 120 -8.56 -20.71 -10.98
C ALA A 120 -7.26 -21.29 -10.40
N LEU A 121 -7.33 -21.91 -9.20
CA LEU A 121 -6.18 -22.50 -8.53
C LEU A 121 -5.94 -23.99 -8.88
N ASP A 122 -6.90 -24.67 -9.51
CA ASP A 122 -6.84 -26.11 -9.77
C ASP A 122 -5.61 -26.55 -10.61
N PRO A 123 -5.14 -25.78 -11.61
CA PRO A 123 -3.94 -26.14 -12.35
C PRO A 123 -2.66 -26.16 -11.51
N LEU A 124 -2.62 -25.42 -10.39
CA LEU A 124 -1.41 -25.27 -9.57
C LEU A 124 -1.08 -26.56 -8.81
N GLY A 125 -2.09 -27.29 -8.32
CA GLY A 125 -1.91 -28.51 -7.54
C GLY A 125 -1.32 -29.69 -8.32
N LYS A 126 -1.28 -29.60 -9.67
CA LYS A 126 -0.77 -30.66 -10.55
C LYS A 126 0.74 -30.61 -10.75
N LYS A 127 1.37 -29.46 -10.47
CA LYS A 127 2.80 -29.25 -10.70
C LYS A 127 3.57 -29.43 -9.39
N ARG A 128 4.71 -30.13 -9.46
CA ARG A 128 5.61 -30.26 -8.31
C ARG A 128 6.35 -28.93 -8.11
N THR A 129 5.95 -28.18 -7.08
CA THR A 129 6.51 -26.87 -6.73
C THR A 129 7.05 -26.90 -5.29
N LYS A 130 8.14 -26.16 -5.02
CA LYS A 130 8.63 -25.97 -3.64
C LYS A 130 7.69 -25.03 -2.90
N PHE A 131 7.24 -25.43 -1.71
CA PHE A 131 6.32 -24.63 -0.90
C PHE A 131 7.09 -23.54 -0.16
N HIS A 132 6.44 -22.40 0.03
CA HIS A 132 6.94 -21.27 0.79
C HIS A 132 6.06 -21.05 2.03
N GLU A 133 6.65 -20.56 3.10
CA GLU A 133 5.92 -20.35 4.35
C GLU A 133 5.05 -19.09 4.30
N LEU A 134 3.81 -19.26 4.76
CA LEU A 134 2.91 -18.18 5.17
C LEU A 134 2.62 -18.34 6.66
N SER A 135 2.77 -17.28 7.44
CA SER A 135 2.45 -17.32 8.86
C SER A 135 0.94 -17.47 9.12
N TRP A 136 0.56 -18.26 10.13
CA TRP A 136 -0.83 -18.50 10.56
C TRP A 136 -1.61 -17.20 10.81
N SER A 137 -0.95 -16.21 11.42
CA SER A 137 -1.51 -14.86 11.64
C SER A 137 -1.86 -14.13 10.36
N ARG A 138 -1.09 -14.29 9.28
CA ARG A 138 -1.40 -13.68 7.99
C ARG A 138 -2.55 -14.40 7.26
N LEU A 139 -2.77 -15.69 7.52
CA LEU A 139 -3.97 -16.38 7.01
C LEU A 139 -5.25 -15.97 7.78
N GLY A 140 -5.15 -15.13 8.82
CA GLY A 140 -6.27 -14.71 9.66
C GLY A 140 -6.50 -15.59 10.89
N GLY A 141 -5.54 -16.45 11.20
CA GLY A 141 -5.64 -17.41 12.29
C GLY A 141 -5.83 -16.84 13.69
N TYR A 142 -5.56 -15.54 13.89
CA TYR A 142 -5.81 -14.82 15.14
C TYR A 142 -7.11 -14.00 15.11
N GLY A 143 -7.60 -13.65 13.92
CA GLY A 143 -8.84 -12.90 13.74
C GLY A 143 -10.09 -13.79 13.77
N ASP A 144 -10.06 -14.92 13.06
CA ASP A 144 -11.12 -15.94 13.07
C ASP A 144 -10.53 -17.33 12.78
N VAL A 145 -10.26 -18.10 13.84
CA VAL A 145 -9.57 -19.41 13.78
C VAL A 145 -10.32 -20.40 12.90
N GLU A 146 -11.64 -20.45 12.99
CA GLU A 146 -12.45 -21.44 12.26
C GLU A 146 -12.50 -21.11 10.77
N LEU A 147 -12.63 -19.83 10.39
CA LEU A 147 -12.53 -19.42 8.99
C LEU A 147 -11.14 -19.69 8.41
N ALA A 148 -10.07 -19.33 9.13
CA ALA A 148 -8.71 -19.59 8.67
C ALA A 148 -8.45 -21.09 8.49
N ARG A 149 -8.95 -21.93 9.41
CA ARG A 149 -8.83 -23.40 9.31
C ARG A 149 -9.62 -23.95 8.13
N MET A 150 -10.84 -23.47 7.91
CA MET A 150 -11.67 -23.88 6.77
C MET A 150 -10.96 -23.60 5.43
N ILE A 151 -10.39 -22.41 5.27
CA ILE A 151 -9.61 -22.04 4.08
C ILE A 151 -8.37 -22.93 3.94
N LEU A 152 -7.63 -23.15 5.04
CA LEU A 152 -6.44 -23.99 5.02
C LEU A 152 -6.76 -25.42 4.57
N GLU A 153 -7.82 -26.02 5.11
CA GLU A 153 -8.23 -27.38 4.74
C GLU A 153 -8.65 -27.46 3.26
N GLU A 154 -9.31 -26.44 2.73
CA GLU A 154 -9.69 -26.41 1.32
C GLU A 154 -8.49 -26.29 0.37
N LEU A 155 -7.46 -25.54 0.78
CA LEU A 155 -6.18 -25.46 0.09
C LEU A 155 -5.39 -26.77 0.19
N LYS A 156 -5.39 -27.43 1.35
CA LYS A 156 -4.74 -28.75 1.55
C LYS A 156 -5.36 -29.81 0.64
N ARG A 157 -6.69 -29.87 0.53
CA ARG A 157 -7.40 -30.80 -0.37
C ARG A 157 -6.98 -30.64 -1.84
N ARG A 158 -6.52 -29.46 -2.24
CA ARG A 158 -6.03 -29.16 -3.59
C ARG A 158 -4.52 -29.31 -3.77
N ASN A 159 -3.81 -29.83 -2.76
CA ASN A 159 -2.35 -29.86 -2.72
C ASN A 159 -1.72 -28.47 -2.85
N LEU A 160 -2.37 -27.43 -2.30
CA LEU A 160 -1.88 -26.04 -2.33
C LEU A 160 -1.33 -25.56 -0.97
N ALA A 161 -1.56 -26.33 0.09
CA ALA A 161 -0.99 -26.10 1.41
C ALA A 161 -0.71 -27.45 2.09
N LYS A 162 0.09 -27.43 3.16
CA LYS A 162 0.36 -28.59 4.02
C LYS A 162 0.13 -28.21 5.48
N ASP A 163 0.14 -29.22 6.34
CA ASP A 163 0.22 -29.02 7.78
C ASP A 163 1.47 -28.24 8.16
N SER A 164 1.32 -27.41 9.17
CA SER A 164 2.42 -26.66 9.78
C SER A 164 3.26 -27.60 10.66
N GLU A 165 4.58 -27.54 10.53
CA GLU A 165 5.50 -28.32 11.37
C GLU A 165 5.78 -27.64 12.72
N ASP A 166 5.71 -26.30 12.76
CA ASP A 166 6.02 -25.46 13.92
C ASP A 166 4.77 -24.81 14.57
N GLY A 167 3.59 -25.08 14.02
CA GLY A 167 2.31 -24.53 14.49
C GLY A 167 2.06 -23.06 14.10
N VAL A 168 3.01 -22.38 13.48
CA VAL A 168 2.91 -20.94 13.15
C VAL A 168 3.21 -20.61 11.69
N SER A 169 3.91 -21.50 10.98
CA SER A 169 4.32 -21.35 9.58
C SER A 169 3.64 -22.44 8.75
N ILE A 170 2.79 -22.01 7.81
CA ILE A 170 2.05 -22.88 6.91
C ILE A 170 2.86 -23.03 5.61
N PRO A 171 3.32 -24.24 5.26
CA PRO A 171 3.85 -24.48 3.93
C PRO A 171 2.72 -24.30 2.91
N MET A 172 2.91 -23.37 1.97
CA MET A 172 1.90 -22.99 0.99
C MET A 172 2.50 -22.86 -0.42
N HIS A 173 1.71 -23.19 -1.43
CA HIS A 173 2.10 -22.99 -2.83
C HIS A 173 2.45 -21.51 -3.05
N PRO A 174 3.60 -21.17 -3.69
CA PRO A 174 4.09 -19.79 -3.77
C PRO A 174 3.07 -18.80 -4.37
N MET A 175 2.30 -19.23 -5.37
CA MET A 175 1.27 -18.40 -5.99
C MET A 175 0.06 -18.15 -5.07
N VAL A 176 -0.33 -19.13 -4.26
CA VAL A 176 -1.40 -18.94 -3.27
C VAL A 176 -0.92 -18.04 -2.14
N ARG A 177 0.31 -18.23 -1.66
CA ARG A 177 0.95 -17.33 -0.70
C ARG A 177 0.98 -15.89 -1.23
N ALA A 178 1.37 -15.71 -2.49
CA ALA A 178 1.39 -14.42 -3.16
C ALA A 178 -0.01 -13.78 -3.20
N LEU A 179 -1.02 -14.54 -3.61
CA LEU A 179 -2.42 -14.12 -3.64
C LEU A 179 -2.87 -13.61 -2.27
N VAL A 180 -2.67 -14.40 -1.21
CA VAL A 180 -3.04 -14.03 0.16
C VAL A 180 -2.42 -12.68 0.55
N LEU A 181 -1.14 -12.48 0.28
CA LEU A 181 -0.41 -11.27 0.66
C LEU A 181 -0.82 -10.05 -0.17
N VAL A 182 -1.17 -10.23 -1.43
CA VAL A 182 -1.76 -9.17 -2.27
C VAL A 182 -3.15 -8.78 -1.76
N LEU A 183 -4.00 -9.75 -1.42
CA LEU A 183 -5.33 -9.46 -0.87
C LEU A 183 -5.22 -8.72 0.47
N LEU A 184 -4.36 -9.18 1.39
CA LEU A 184 -4.10 -8.49 2.64
C LEU A 184 -3.59 -7.07 2.44
N SER A 185 -2.71 -6.83 1.46
CA SER A 185 -2.20 -5.48 1.20
C SER A 185 -3.28 -4.51 0.78
N GLN A 186 -4.41 -4.99 0.24
CA GLN A 186 -5.60 -4.18 -0.05
C GLN A 186 -6.56 -4.09 1.14
N ILE A 187 -6.88 -5.23 1.77
CA ILE A 187 -7.84 -5.34 2.87
C ILE A 187 -7.40 -4.50 4.07
N LEU A 188 -6.11 -4.48 4.38
CA LEU A 188 -5.58 -3.80 5.56
C LEU A 188 -5.39 -2.29 5.37
N ARG A 189 -5.62 -1.73 4.17
CA ARG A 189 -5.40 -0.30 3.93
C ARG A 189 -6.20 0.60 4.87
N PRO A 190 -7.51 0.39 5.08
CA PRO A 190 -8.30 1.19 6.02
C PRO A 190 -7.87 0.97 7.48
N ARG A 191 -7.37 -0.22 7.82
CA ARG A 191 -6.91 -0.57 9.17
C ARG A 191 -5.64 0.17 9.59
N GLY A 192 -4.88 0.72 8.64
CA GLY A 192 -3.76 1.60 8.94
C GLY A 192 -4.13 2.80 9.80
N GLN A 193 -5.37 3.28 9.67
CA GLN A 193 -5.86 4.47 10.38
C GLN A 193 -5.89 4.27 11.89
N ASP A 194 -6.13 3.04 12.35
CA ASP A 194 -6.09 2.64 13.76
C ASP A 194 -4.69 2.84 14.39
N PHE A 195 -3.66 2.94 13.53
CA PHE A 195 -2.26 3.18 13.90
C PHE A 195 -1.75 4.56 13.48
N GLY A 196 -2.64 5.47 13.05
CA GLY A 196 -2.26 6.80 12.58
C GLY A 196 -1.58 6.83 11.21
N LEU A 197 -1.78 5.78 10.40
CA LEU A 197 -1.14 5.60 9.09
C LEU A 197 -2.19 5.57 7.97
N ASN A 198 -1.84 6.12 6.81
CA ASN A 198 -2.52 5.85 5.56
C ASN A 198 -1.70 4.82 4.78
N LEU A 199 -2.20 3.60 4.61
CA LEU A 199 -1.43 2.53 3.98
C LEU A 199 -1.70 2.46 2.47
N SER A 200 -0.60 2.48 1.72
CA SER A 200 -0.59 2.42 0.26
C SER A 200 0.18 1.19 -0.19
N ALA A 201 -0.54 0.17 -0.68
CA ALA A 201 0.05 -1.09 -1.10
C ALA A 201 1.14 -0.86 -2.17
N ALA A 202 2.33 -1.42 -1.95
CA ALA A 202 3.49 -1.23 -2.81
C ALA A 202 4.31 -2.52 -2.93
N THR A 203 4.85 -2.80 -4.12
CA THR A 203 5.70 -3.97 -4.36
C THR A 203 6.82 -3.68 -5.35
N ASP A 204 7.99 -4.27 -5.11
CA ASP A 204 9.13 -4.33 -6.03
C ASP A 204 9.07 -5.56 -6.94
N ARG A 205 7.98 -6.35 -6.89
CA ARG A 205 7.78 -7.57 -7.67
C ARG A 205 6.53 -7.48 -8.57
N PRO A 206 6.49 -6.56 -9.55
CA PRO A 206 5.33 -6.38 -10.42
C PRO A 206 5.01 -7.65 -11.22
N GLU A 207 6.00 -8.49 -11.52
CA GLU A 207 5.83 -9.77 -12.22
C GLU A 207 4.92 -10.74 -11.45
N LEU A 208 4.95 -10.71 -10.12
CA LEU A 208 4.09 -11.54 -9.29
C LEU A 208 2.64 -11.07 -9.34
N VAL A 209 2.41 -9.75 -9.41
CA VAL A 209 1.07 -9.19 -9.61
C VAL A 209 0.56 -9.51 -11.02
N GLY A 210 1.42 -9.42 -12.03
CA GLY A 210 1.11 -9.81 -13.41
C GLY A 210 0.69 -11.28 -13.52
N ALA A 211 1.50 -12.19 -12.95
CA ALA A 211 1.20 -13.62 -12.96
C ALA A 211 -0.10 -13.97 -12.20
N LEU A 212 -0.40 -13.27 -11.11
CA LEU A 212 -1.68 -13.43 -10.41
C LEU A 212 -2.85 -12.93 -11.25
N ARG A 213 -2.71 -11.81 -11.96
CA ARG A 213 -3.76 -11.31 -12.86
C ARG A 213 -4.05 -12.28 -14.00
N GLU A 214 -3.02 -12.83 -14.62
CA GLU A 214 -3.14 -13.85 -15.66
C GLU A 214 -3.84 -15.10 -15.12
N LEU A 215 -3.39 -15.60 -13.95
CA LEU A 215 -3.99 -16.77 -13.30
C LEU A 215 -5.47 -16.57 -13.02
N LEU A 216 -5.85 -15.39 -12.53
CA LEU A 216 -7.22 -15.09 -12.13
C LEU A 216 -8.10 -14.65 -13.30
N SER A 217 -7.57 -14.51 -14.52
CA SER A 217 -8.29 -14.00 -15.70
C SER A 217 -9.12 -12.74 -15.39
N LEU A 218 -8.60 -11.86 -14.52
CA LEU A 218 -9.28 -10.65 -14.09
C LEU A 218 -9.11 -9.55 -15.15
N GLU A 219 -10.21 -9.05 -15.72
CA GLU A 219 -10.21 -7.77 -16.41
C GLU A 219 -9.74 -6.69 -15.44
N ALA A 220 -8.57 -6.11 -15.75
CA ALA A 220 -7.79 -5.31 -14.82
C ALA A 220 -8.46 -3.97 -14.46
N ALA A 221 -9.12 -3.89 -13.30
CA ALA A 221 -9.37 -2.60 -12.66
C ALA A 221 -8.05 -2.10 -11.99
N PRO A 222 -7.65 -0.84 -12.20
CA PRO A 222 -6.44 -0.29 -11.61
C PRO A 222 -6.63 -0.11 -10.10
N SER A 223 -5.95 -0.92 -9.29
CA SER A 223 -5.79 -0.64 -7.86
C SER A 223 -4.71 0.42 -7.66
N ALA A 224 -4.80 1.21 -6.58
CA ALA A 224 -3.86 2.30 -6.29
C ALA A 224 -2.36 1.88 -6.30
N GLY A 225 -2.06 0.59 -6.05
CA GLY A 225 -0.70 0.05 -6.15
C GLY A 225 -0.15 -0.05 -7.58
N GLN A 226 -1.01 -0.13 -8.60
CA GLN A 226 -0.58 -0.01 -10.00
C GLN A 226 -0.30 1.42 -10.41
N VAL A 227 -1.03 2.38 -9.84
CA VAL A 227 -0.75 3.81 -10.01
C VAL A 227 0.64 4.11 -9.46
N VAL A 228 0.97 3.59 -8.28
CA VAL A 228 2.33 3.62 -7.69
C VAL A 228 3.37 3.05 -8.68
N SER A 229 3.24 1.81 -9.18
CA SER A 229 4.23 1.22 -10.11
C SER A 229 4.40 1.99 -11.43
N LEU A 230 3.32 2.55 -11.98
CA LEU A 230 3.36 3.42 -13.19
C LEU A 230 3.97 4.80 -12.88
N ASP A 231 3.71 5.34 -11.69
CA ASP A 231 4.14 6.67 -11.24
C ASP A 231 5.62 6.73 -10.85
N PHE A 232 6.19 5.62 -10.34
CA PHE A 232 7.61 5.52 -10.00
C PHE A 232 8.49 5.36 -11.25
N GLN A 233 8.08 4.52 -12.21
CA GLN A 233 8.88 4.27 -13.41
C GLN A 233 8.93 5.48 -14.37
N THR A 234 7.89 6.31 -14.38
CA THR A 234 7.78 7.42 -15.34
C THR A 234 8.43 8.71 -14.84
N VAL A 235 8.58 8.91 -13.52
CA VAL A 235 8.97 10.22 -12.92
C VAL A 235 10.01 10.11 -11.80
N SER A 236 10.51 8.92 -11.44
CA SER A 236 11.53 8.77 -10.38
C SER A 236 12.93 8.52 -10.94
N VAL A 237 13.93 8.96 -10.19
CA VAL A 237 15.35 8.62 -10.40
C VAL A 237 15.62 7.23 -9.80
N ASP A 238 16.57 6.47 -10.36
CA ASP A 238 17.03 5.21 -9.77
C ASP A 238 18.06 5.47 -8.66
N LEU A 239 17.67 5.22 -7.42
CA LEU A 239 18.51 5.41 -6.24
C LEU A 239 19.26 4.13 -5.80
N THR A 240 19.29 3.07 -6.60
CA THR A 240 19.94 1.80 -6.24
C THR A 240 21.38 2.00 -5.76
N ASN A 241 22.15 2.79 -6.50
CA ASN A 241 23.56 3.07 -6.23
C ASN A 241 23.82 4.25 -5.28
N VAL A 242 22.76 4.94 -4.82
CA VAL A 242 22.91 6.07 -3.90
C VAL A 242 22.92 5.54 -2.46
N PRO A 243 23.90 5.87 -1.62
CA PRO A 243 23.91 5.50 -0.20
C PRO A 243 22.63 5.93 0.53
N LEU A 244 22.14 5.12 1.47
CA LEU A 244 20.87 5.42 2.15
C LEU A 244 20.95 6.72 2.96
N ASP A 245 22.08 7.00 3.61
CA ASP A 245 22.31 8.22 4.37
C ASP A 245 22.21 9.49 3.50
N GLU A 246 22.70 9.45 2.26
CA GLU A 246 22.51 10.54 1.29
C GLU A 246 21.04 10.72 0.93
N VAL A 247 20.30 9.63 0.70
CA VAL A 247 18.84 9.68 0.44
C VAL A 247 18.10 10.28 1.64
N LEU A 248 18.47 9.89 2.87
CA LEU A 248 17.90 10.42 4.10
C LEU A 248 18.25 11.90 4.31
N ALA A 249 19.47 12.32 4.00
CA ALA A 249 19.89 13.71 4.06
C ALA A 249 19.11 14.57 3.04
N PHE A 250 18.99 14.10 1.80
CA PHE A 250 18.17 14.74 0.77
C PHE A 250 16.72 14.88 1.22
N ARG A 251 16.13 13.80 1.75
CA ARG A 251 14.76 13.80 2.28
C ARG A 251 14.56 14.85 3.36
N LYS A 252 15.48 14.98 4.31
CA LYS A 252 15.38 15.97 5.39
C LYS A 252 15.35 17.41 4.86
N SER A 253 16.08 17.68 3.78
CA SER A 253 16.25 19.05 3.25
C SER A 253 15.29 19.41 2.12
N HIS A 254 14.79 18.42 1.36
CA HIS A 254 14.16 18.67 0.04
C HIS A 254 12.90 17.85 -0.27
N LEU A 255 12.36 17.08 0.69
CA LEU A 255 11.22 16.20 0.42
C LEU A 255 9.98 16.95 -0.08
N ALA A 256 9.68 18.12 0.48
CA ALA A 256 8.49 18.89 0.12
C ALA A 256 8.57 19.40 -1.33
N GLU A 257 9.73 19.94 -1.69
CA GLU A 257 10.06 20.41 -3.03
C GLU A 257 10.04 19.27 -4.03
N HIS A 258 10.64 18.13 -3.68
CA HIS A 258 10.66 16.94 -4.51
C HIS A 258 9.25 16.41 -4.79
N ARG A 259 8.40 16.28 -3.75
CA ARG A 259 7.00 15.82 -3.91
C ARG A 259 6.19 16.76 -4.79
N LYS A 260 6.39 18.08 -4.64
CA LYS A 260 5.76 19.09 -5.50
C LYS A 260 6.24 18.94 -6.94
N TYR A 261 7.55 18.88 -7.16
CA TYR A 261 8.16 18.66 -8.47
C TYR A 261 7.59 17.41 -9.16
N ALA A 262 7.56 16.27 -8.47
CA ALA A 262 7.06 15.02 -9.05
C ALA A 262 5.56 15.12 -9.41
N THR A 263 4.77 15.79 -8.57
CA THR A 263 3.34 16.02 -8.85
C THR A 263 3.15 16.90 -10.09
N ASP A 264 3.94 17.96 -10.22
CA ASP A 264 3.87 18.89 -11.35
C ASP A 264 4.33 18.23 -12.66
N VAL A 265 5.40 17.42 -12.62
CA VAL A 265 5.84 16.63 -13.78
C VAL A 265 4.78 15.65 -14.24
N ARG A 266 4.12 14.93 -13.32
CA ARG A 266 3.03 14.01 -13.68
C ARG A 266 1.86 14.73 -14.34
N ARG A 267 1.47 15.88 -13.79
CA ARG A 267 0.42 16.72 -14.37
C ARG A 267 0.79 17.12 -15.79
N PHE A 268 2.00 17.60 -15.99
CA PHE A 268 2.52 17.99 -17.30
C PHE A 268 2.54 16.82 -18.30
N VAL A 269 3.07 15.65 -17.93
CA VAL A 269 3.09 14.46 -18.78
C VAL A 269 1.67 14.03 -19.17
N ARG A 270 0.74 14.04 -18.22
CA ARG A 270 -0.67 13.73 -18.47
C ARG A 270 -1.29 14.72 -19.46
N GLU A 271 -1.10 16.01 -19.24
CA GLU A 271 -1.59 17.06 -20.16
C GLU A 271 -1.02 16.87 -21.57
N MET A 272 0.27 16.61 -21.69
CA MET A 272 0.93 16.34 -22.98
C MET A 272 0.40 15.08 -23.68
N SER A 273 0.07 14.02 -22.93
CA SER A 273 -0.48 12.78 -23.49
C SER A 273 -1.86 12.95 -24.13
N LEU A 274 -2.64 13.94 -23.66
CA LEU A 274 -3.98 14.27 -24.16
C LEU A 274 -3.95 15.15 -25.43
N LEU A 275 -2.80 15.75 -25.75
CA LEU A 275 -2.63 16.56 -26.95
C LEU A 275 -2.46 15.67 -28.21
N SER A 276 -2.89 16.17 -29.36
CA SER A 276 -2.59 15.56 -30.67
C SER A 276 -1.09 15.66 -31.00
N GLU A 277 -0.61 14.83 -31.93
CA GLU A 277 0.83 14.76 -32.24
C GLU A 277 1.40 16.08 -32.78
N SER A 278 0.59 16.88 -33.49
CA SER A 278 0.93 18.22 -33.96
C SER A 278 1.03 19.24 -32.82
N GLU A 279 0.16 19.15 -31.82
CA GLU A 279 0.14 20.03 -30.63
C GLU A 279 1.29 19.70 -29.66
N ARG A 280 1.66 18.42 -29.48
CA ARG A 280 2.82 18.04 -28.66
C ARG A 280 4.13 18.61 -29.20
N LYS A 281 4.30 18.63 -30.53
CA LYS A 281 5.48 19.22 -31.20
C LYS A 281 5.55 20.74 -31.07
N ALA A 282 4.41 21.42 -30.89
CA ALA A 282 4.36 22.85 -30.62
C ALA A 282 4.65 23.17 -29.15
N GLY A 283 4.10 22.39 -28.19
CA GLY A 283 4.28 22.60 -26.75
C GLY A 283 5.67 22.24 -26.19
N THR A 284 6.45 21.43 -26.91
CA THR A 284 7.84 21.05 -26.54
C THR A 284 8.92 21.96 -27.14
N ARG A 285 8.54 22.96 -27.96
CA ARG A 285 9.51 23.93 -28.47
C ARG A 285 9.96 24.86 -27.34
N CYS A 286 11.18 24.63 -26.88
CA CYS A 286 11.89 25.56 -26.02
C CYS A 286 11.93 26.96 -26.70
N PRO A 287 11.44 28.04 -26.05
CA PRO A 287 11.45 29.39 -26.63
C PRO A 287 12.85 29.99 -26.78
N TYR A 288 13.91 29.25 -26.43
CA TYR A 288 15.31 29.68 -26.47
C TYR A 288 16.11 29.21 -27.70
N ARG A 289 15.47 28.98 -28.85
CA ARG A 289 16.17 29.02 -30.15
C ARG A 289 15.99 30.41 -30.76
N ARG A 290 16.84 31.36 -30.35
CA ARG A 290 17.10 32.54 -31.18
C ARG A 290 17.79 32.04 -32.45
N ASP A 291 17.13 32.25 -33.58
CA ASP A 291 17.74 32.14 -34.90
C ASP A 291 18.91 33.12 -34.99
N SER A 292 20.11 32.63 -34.71
CA SER A 292 21.34 33.25 -35.19
C SER A 292 21.61 32.77 -36.61
N ARG A 293 20.86 33.33 -37.56
CA ARG A 293 21.24 33.42 -38.97
C ARG A 293 20.78 34.77 -39.51
N ASN A 294 21.64 35.76 -39.34
CA ASN A 294 21.84 36.84 -40.30
C ASN A 294 23.32 37.18 -40.26
N GLY A 295 24.01 36.77 -41.32
CA GLY A 295 25.43 36.93 -41.60
C GLY A 295 25.67 36.34 -42.98
#